data_AF-A0A6M2E0X8-F1
#
_entry.id   AF-A0A6M2E0X8-F1
#
_cell.length_a   1.000
_cell.length_b   1.000
_cell.length_c   1.000
_cell.angle_alpha   90.00
_cell.angle_beta   90.00
_cell.angle_gamma   90.00
#
_symmetry.space_group_name_H-M   'P 1'
#
loop_
_entity.id
_entity.type
_entity.pdbx_description
1 polymer ?
#
loop_
_entity_poly.entity_id
_entity_poly.type
_entity_poly.pdbx_seq_one_letter_code
_entity_poly.pdbx_strand_id
1 'polypeptide(L)' 'YAAACHRSPLPRKCLFNGSEFFEGETNWENPCMLTVCDLQEATLTVVECGPIHPPPSCILQPPGKGSYPDCCPEYLC' A
#
# COMPACT_ATOMS: atom_id res chain seq x y z
N TYR A 1 -8.79 -2.40 -5.89
CA TYR A 1 -9.53 -1.25 -6.46
C TYR A 1 -8.57 -0.50 -7.36
N ALA A 2 -8.95 -0.16 -8.60
CA ALA A 2 -8.07 0.59 -9.51
C ALA A 2 -8.37 2.08 -9.37
N ALA A 3 -7.36 2.87 -8.98
CA ALA A 3 -7.44 4.30 -8.79
C ALA A 3 -6.94 5.04 -10.04
N ALA A 4 -7.71 6.00 -10.55
CA ALA A 4 -7.34 6.80 -11.73
C ALA A 4 -6.21 7.79 -11.38
N CYS A 5 -5.07 7.69 -12.05
CA CYS A 5 -3.97 8.64 -11.88
C CYS A 5 -4.10 9.84 -12.82
N HIS A 6 -4.14 11.05 -12.26
CA HIS A 6 -3.92 12.26 -13.04
C HIS A 6 -2.42 12.47 -13.30
N ARG A 7 -2.02 12.35 -14.57
CA ARG A 7 -0.64 12.54 -15.03
C ARG A 7 -0.23 14.02 -14.91
N SER A 8 0.60 14.36 -13.92
CA SER A 8 1.16 15.73 -13.79
C SER A 8 2.46 15.90 -14.61
N PRO A 9 2.74 17.08 -15.20
CA PRO A 9 3.88 17.27 -16.12
C PRO A 9 5.27 17.25 -15.49
N LEU A 10 5.39 17.35 -14.16
CA LEU A 10 6.56 17.08 -13.30
C LEU A 10 6.26 17.74 -11.92
N PRO A 11 6.62 17.12 -10.78
CA PRO A 11 7.20 15.79 -10.62
C PRO A 11 6.26 14.68 -11.12
N ARG A 12 6.83 13.55 -11.55
CA ARG A 12 6.10 12.37 -12.03
C ARG A 12 5.41 11.70 -10.83
N LYS A 13 4.13 12.01 -10.64
CA LYS A 13 3.33 11.53 -9.51
C LYS A 13 1.91 11.14 -9.94
N CYS A 14 1.36 10.12 -9.28
CA CYS A 14 -0.06 9.85 -9.22
C CYS A 14 -0.70 10.72 -8.13
N LEU A 15 -1.91 11.20 -8.41
CA LEU A 15 -2.74 11.90 -7.44
C LEU A 15 -3.96 11.02 -7.19
N PHE A 16 -4.14 10.57 -5.96
CA PHE A 16 -5.32 9.78 -5.58
C PHE A 16 -5.83 10.22 -4.21
N ASN A 17 -7.13 10.51 -4.14
CA ASN A 17 -7.82 10.91 -2.91
C ASN A 17 -7.15 12.08 -2.15
N GLY A 18 -6.54 13.03 -2.87
CA GLY A 18 -5.81 14.17 -2.28
C GLY A 18 -4.38 13.87 -1.84
N SER A 19 -3.91 12.63 -1.97
CA SER A 19 -2.54 12.21 -1.70
C SER A 19 -1.71 12.12 -2.98
N GLU A 20 -0.41 12.38 -2.84
CA GLU A 20 0.56 12.32 -3.93
C GLU A 20 1.45 11.08 -3.79
N PHE A 21 1.58 10.31 -4.86
CA PHE A 21 2.41 9.10 -4.90
C PHE A 21 3.44 9.25 -6.00
N PHE A 22 4.73 9.12 -5.65
CA PHE A 22 5.80 9.17 -6.63
C PHE A 22 5.73 7.97 -7.57
N GLU A 23 6.13 8.17 -8.82
CA GLU A 23 6.27 7.09 -9.80
C GLU A 23 7.14 5.95 -9.26
N GLY A 24 6.67 4.71 -9.48
CA GLY A 24 7.31 3.49 -9.00
C GLY A 24 6.66 2.94 -7.72
N GLU A 25 7.40 2.06 -7.06
CA GLU A 25 6.97 1.39 -5.83
C GLU A 25 7.41 2.17 -4.59
N THR A 26 6.54 2.28 -3.59
CA THR A 26 6.85 2.91 -2.31
C THR A 26 6.25 2.11 -1.17
N ASN A 27 7.12 1.69 -0.24
CA ASN A 27 6.74 1.00 0.99
C ASN A 27 6.52 2.02 2.12
N TRP A 28 5.30 2.10 2.60
CA TRP A 28 4.88 3.01 3.65
C TRP A 28 4.87 2.29 5.00
N GLU A 29 5.30 3.00 6.05
CA GLU A 29 5.17 2.55 7.43
C GLU A 29 3.81 2.97 8.03
N ASN A 30 3.36 4.20 7.75
CA ASN A 30 2.10 4.72 8.25
C ASN A 30 1.36 5.55 7.18
N PRO A 31 0.24 5.06 6.62
CA PRO A 31 -0.34 3.73 6.85
C PRO A 31 0.57 2.60 6.32
N CYS A 32 0.51 1.41 6.92
CA CYS A 32 1.33 0.26 6.50
C CYS A 32 0.80 -0.33 5.19
N MET A 33 1.38 0.08 4.07
CA MET A 33 0.95 -0.32 2.73
C MET A 33 2.08 -0.19 1.72
N LEU A 34 1.94 -0.84 0.58
CA LEU A 34 2.73 -0.62 -0.62
C LEU A 34 1.87 0.14 -1.64
N THR A 35 2.43 1.17 -2.26
CA THR A 35 1.80 1.86 -3.39
C THR A 35 2.67 1.71 -4.64
N VAL A 36 2.05 1.43 -5.77
CA VAL A 36 2.70 1.38 -7.08
C VAL A 36 2.02 2.38 -8.00
N CYS A 37 2.75 3.44 -8.36
CA CYS A 37 2.31 4.47 -9.29
C CYS A 37 2.88 4.17 -10.67
N ASP A 38 2.04 3.71 -11.59
CA ASP A 38 2.38 3.52 -13.00
C ASP A 38 1.77 4.65 -13.84
N LEU A 39 2.62 5.55 -14.32
CA LEU A 39 2.19 6.68 -15.15
C LEU A 39 2.00 6.31 -16.63
N GLN A 40 2.49 5.15 -17.07
CA GLN A 40 2.27 4.65 -18.44
C GLN A 40 0.85 4.11 -18.56
N GLU A 41 0.41 3.32 -17.57
CA GLU A 41 -0.95 2.77 -17.50
C GLU A 41 -1.93 3.73 -16.81
N ALA A 42 -1.44 4.81 -16.21
CA ALA A 42 -2.20 5.76 -15.40
C ALA A 42 -2.95 5.07 -14.23
N THR A 43 -2.30 4.09 -13.62
CA THR A 43 -2.83 3.28 -12.53
C THR A 43 -2.06 3.53 -11.23
N LEU A 44 -2.80 3.65 -10.13
CA LEU A 44 -2.26 3.54 -8.78
C LEU A 44 -2.76 2.24 -8.18
N THR A 45 -1.83 1.36 -7.85
CA THR A 45 -2.11 0.15 -7.09
C THR A 45 -1.76 0.40 -5.64
N VAL A 46 -2.68 0.10 -4.74
CA VAL A 46 -2.45 0.15 -3.29
C VAL A 46 -2.60 -1.27 -2.77
N VAL A 47 -1.55 -1.77 -2.13
CA VAL A 47 -1.47 -3.09 -1.52
C VAL A 47 -1.44 -2.89 -0.02
N GLU A 48 -2.51 -3.28 0.64
CA GLU A 48 -2.64 -3.22 2.09
C GLU A 48 -2.22 -4.56 2.71
N CYS A 49 -2.01 -4.58 4.02
CA CYS A 49 -1.81 -5.84 4.74
C CYS A 49 -3.03 -6.78 4.57
N GLY A 50 -2.79 -8.08 4.67
CA GLY A 50 -3.82 -9.12 4.52
C GLY A 50 -5.02 -8.96 5.48
N PRO A 51 -6.14 -9.65 5.23
CA PRO A 51 -7.37 -9.49 6.00
C PRO A 51 -7.13 -9.76 7.48
N ILE A 52 -7.68 -8.92 8.35
CA ILE A 52 -7.64 -8.98 9.84
C ILE A 52 -8.57 -10.06 10.44
N HIS A 53 -9.20 -10.91 9.63
CA HIS A 53 -10.03 -12.02 10.09
C HIS A 53 -9.26 -13.34 9.99
N PRO A 54 -8.56 -13.76 11.06
CA PRO A 54 -7.83 -15.02 11.05
C PRO A 54 -8.76 -16.21 10.78
N PRO A 55 -8.26 -17.26 10.12
CA PRO A 55 -8.88 -18.57 10.18
C PRO A 55 -9.10 -19.02 11.64
N PRO A 56 -10.11 -19.87 11.92
CA PRO A 56 -10.26 -20.46 13.25
C PRO A 56 -8.95 -21.16 13.66
N SER A 57 -8.56 -20.97 14.93
CA SER A 57 -7.30 -21.41 15.56
C SER A 57 -6.07 -20.52 15.35
N CYS A 58 -6.16 -19.45 14.55
CA CYS A 58 -5.05 -18.49 14.39
C CYS A 58 -5.21 -17.26 15.30
N ILE A 59 -4.10 -16.75 15.84
CA ILE A 59 -4.07 -15.53 16.65
C ILE A 59 -3.39 -14.41 15.85
N LEU A 60 -4.05 -13.26 15.75
CA LEU A 60 -3.48 -12.04 15.17
C LEU A 60 -2.35 -11.52 16.08
N GLN A 61 -1.14 -11.45 15.54
CA GLN A 61 -0.01 -10.83 16.21
C GLN A 61 -0.12 -9.30 16.12
N PRO A 62 0.46 -8.56 17.09
CA PRO A 62 0.59 -7.11 16.95
C PRO A 62 1.33 -6.76 15.66
N PRO A 63 1.03 -5.60 15.05
CA PRO A 63 1.74 -5.14 13.86
C PRO A 63 3.25 -5.03 14.14
N GLY A 64 4.05 -5.40 13.14
CA GLY A 64 5.50 -5.26 13.21
C GLY A 64 5.95 -3.80 13.17
N LYS A 65 7.24 -3.57 12.90
CA LYS A 65 7.86 -2.24 12.85
C LYS A 65 8.59 -2.05 11.53
N GLY A 66 8.59 -0.84 11.00
CA GLY A 66 9.25 -0.48 9.74
C GLY A 66 8.26 -0.25 8.60
N SER A 67 8.75 -0.24 7.37
CA SER A 67 7.90 -0.11 6.19
C SER A 67 7.25 -1.44 5.80
N TYR A 68 6.20 -1.40 4.98
CA TYR A 68 5.63 -2.60 4.37
C TYR A 68 6.73 -3.46 3.69
N PRO A 69 6.71 -4.80 3.83
CA PRO A 69 5.72 -5.62 4.53
C PRO A 69 5.99 -5.81 6.04
N ASP A 70 7.09 -5.28 6.58
CA ASP A 70 7.54 -5.53 7.96
C ASP A 70 6.59 -4.96 9.03
N CYS A 71 5.82 -3.91 8.71
CA CYS A 71 4.79 -3.38 9.60
C CYS A 71 3.47 -4.17 9.58
N CYS A 72 3.30 -5.16 8.70
CA CYS A 72 2.06 -5.92 8.64
C CYS A 72 1.90 -6.86 9.84
N PRO A 73 0.68 -7.01 10.37
CA PRO A 73 0.42 -8.00 11.40
C PRO A 73 0.43 -9.41 10.78
N GLU A 74 1.06 -10.34 11.49
CA GLU A 74 1.11 -11.76 11.09
C GLU A 74 0.08 -12.60 11.86
N TYR A 75 -0.15 -13.80 11.37
CA TYR A 75 -0.94 -14.81 12.05
C TYR A 75 -0.06 -15.92 12.57
N LEU A 76 -0.28 -16.29 13.82
CA LEU A 76 0.26 -17.53 14.37
C LEU A 76 -0.84 -18.60 14.36
N CYS A 77 -0.61 -19.63 13.55
CA CYS A 77 -1.34 -20.89 13.46
C CYS A 77 -0.26 -22.01 13.45
#